data_AF-A0A0A1XMP0-F1
#
_entry.id   AF-A0A0A1XMP0-F1
#
_cell.length_a   1.000
_cell.length_b   1.000
_cell.length_c   1.000
_cell.angle_alpha   90.00
_cell.angle_beta   90.00
_cell.angle_gamma   90.00
#
_symmetry.space_group_name_H-M   'P 1'
#
loop_
_entity.id
_entity.type
_entity.pdbx_description
1 polymer ?
#
loop_
_entity_poly.entity_id
_entity_poly.type
_entity_poly.pdbx_seq_one_letter_code
_entity_poly.pdbx_strand_id
1 'polypeptide(L)'
;MVKLATVNFLKAKWRLFSSAHPLAKGVIAYSIVWPTSSFMQQTLEGKKLKDYDWMRILRFGLFGGCFVAPTLYGWLRVASTMWPQTNLRIGALKAIVEQASYAPFASTSFYFGMTVLEGKGYEAAKAEVKDKFPKTVKIAIFIIPVLQTINFGLIPEPNRILFVSFCSLFWITFLAHMQKQGDKLKLEEQKSKQQLKQFQHHLALPQNESLIPKVNNAFAL
;
A
#
# COMPACT_ATOMS: atom_id res chain seq x y z
N MET A 1 -4.26 36.18 28.22
CA MET A 1 -3.23 35.38 28.93
C MET A 1 -3.66 33.94 29.26
N VAL A 2 -4.87 33.70 29.80
CA VAL A 2 -5.34 32.35 30.21
C VAL A 2 -5.31 31.31 29.06
N LYS A 3 -5.78 31.62 27.85
CA LYS A 3 -5.75 30.68 26.71
C LYS A 3 -4.32 30.22 26.35
N LEU A 4 -3.33 31.09 26.47
CA LEU A 4 -1.94 30.76 26.16
C LEU A 4 -1.33 29.85 27.24
N ALA A 5 -1.64 30.10 28.51
CA ALA A 5 -1.23 29.26 29.64
C ALA A 5 -1.88 27.87 29.58
N THR A 6 -3.17 27.79 29.26
CA THR A 6 -3.88 26.51 29.08
C THR A 6 -3.32 25.72 27.90
N VAL A 7 -3.04 26.36 26.77
CA VAL A 7 -2.39 25.71 25.61
C VAL A 7 -0.98 25.23 25.94
N ASN A 8 -0.21 26.02 26.69
CA ASN A 8 1.14 25.63 27.11
C ASN A 8 1.13 24.48 28.13
N PHE A 9 0.16 24.47 29.06
CA PHE A 9 -0.06 23.38 29.99
C PHE A 9 -0.49 22.08 29.29
N LEU A 10 -1.41 22.18 28.33
CA LEU A 10 -1.81 21.06 27.47
C LEU A 10 -0.64 20.56 26.63
N LYS A 11 0.18 21.46 26.04
CA LYS A 11 1.40 21.08 25.32
C LYS A 11 2.40 20.39 26.23
N ALA A 12 2.58 20.85 27.46
CA ALA A 12 3.48 20.24 28.43
C ALA A 12 3.00 18.84 28.86
N LYS A 13 1.71 18.69 29.19
CA LYS A 13 1.10 17.37 29.49
C LYS A 13 1.13 16.44 28.28
N TRP A 14 0.88 16.94 27.08
CA TRP A 14 0.98 16.17 25.84
C TRP A 14 2.40 15.71 25.56
N ARG A 15 3.41 16.56 25.81
CA ARG A 15 4.83 16.18 25.70
C ARG A 15 5.20 15.11 26.72
N LEU A 16 4.77 15.24 27.98
CA LEU A 16 4.99 14.25 29.03
C LEU A 16 4.32 12.90 28.69
N PHE A 17 3.04 12.92 28.29
CA PHE A 17 2.32 11.72 27.87
C PHE A 17 2.92 11.08 26.61
N SER A 18 3.28 11.90 25.61
CA SER A 18 3.95 11.46 24.38
C SER A 18 5.31 10.82 24.65
N SER A 19 6.00 11.21 25.73
CA SER A 19 7.29 10.64 26.11
C SER A 19 7.13 9.40 26.99
N ALA A 20 6.07 9.32 27.80
CA ALA A 20 5.77 8.20 28.68
C ALA A 20 5.11 7.01 27.95
N HIS A 21 4.30 7.27 26.92
CA HIS A 21 3.58 6.24 26.16
C HIS A 21 3.73 6.38 24.63
N PRO A 22 4.94 6.15 24.08
CA PRO A 22 5.19 6.21 22.64
C PRO A 22 4.29 5.26 21.82
N LEU A 23 3.92 4.12 22.39
CA LEU A 23 2.98 3.17 21.78
C LEU A 23 1.56 3.75 21.67
N ALA A 24 1.03 4.34 22.73
CA ALA A 24 -0.32 4.92 22.71
C ALA A 24 -0.45 6.04 21.65
N LYS A 25 0.61 6.83 21.51
CA LYS A 25 0.72 7.85 20.45
C LYS A 25 0.69 7.23 19.05
N GLY A 26 1.41 6.13 18.84
CA GLY A 26 1.37 5.36 17.61
C GLY A 26 -0.02 4.82 17.30
N VAL A 27 -0.66 4.19 18.29
CA VAL A 27 -2.02 3.64 18.17
C VAL A 27 -3.00 4.73 17.76
N ILE A 28 -3.02 5.87 18.46
CA ILE A 28 -3.91 7.00 18.14
C ILE A 28 -3.66 7.50 16.71
N ALA A 29 -2.39 7.70 16.33
CA ALA A 29 -2.04 8.20 15.01
C ALA A 29 -2.51 7.24 13.90
N TYR A 30 -2.22 5.94 14.05
CA TYR A 30 -2.61 4.93 13.05
C TYR A 30 -4.13 4.72 13.00
N SER A 31 -4.82 4.77 14.15
CA SER A 31 -6.28 4.69 14.22
C SER A 31 -6.99 5.86 13.53
N ILE A 32 -6.33 7.00 13.32
CA ILE A 32 -6.88 8.14 12.58
C ILE A 32 -6.43 8.10 11.12
N VAL A 33 -5.14 7.88 10.89
CA VAL A 33 -4.53 7.98 9.56
C VAL A 33 -5.00 6.87 8.63
N TRP A 34 -5.15 5.64 9.11
CA TRP A 34 -5.54 4.51 8.26
C TRP A 34 -7.01 4.59 7.79
N PRO A 35 -7.98 4.94 8.64
CA PRO A 35 -9.33 5.28 8.20
C PRO A 35 -9.35 6.43 7.22
N THR A 36 -8.56 7.48 7.48
CA THR A 36 -8.45 8.64 6.59
C THR A 36 -7.92 8.26 5.21
N SER A 37 -6.90 7.40 5.14
CA SER A 37 -6.37 6.92 3.87
C SER A 37 -7.41 6.08 3.11
N SER A 38 -8.19 5.24 3.80
CA SER A 38 -9.29 4.47 3.22
C SER A 38 -10.42 5.38 2.71
N PHE A 39 -10.78 6.42 3.47
CA PHE A 39 -11.72 7.45 3.04
C PHE A 39 -11.24 8.15 1.76
N MET A 40 -9.99 8.63 1.75
CA MET A 40 -9.40 9.26 0.56
C MET A 40 -9.37 8.32 -0.65
N GLN A 41 -9.09 7.04 -0.46
CA GLN A 41 -9.14 6.05 -1.55
C GLN A 41 -10.55 5.96 -2.14
N GLN A 42 -11.58 5.87 -1.30
CA GLN A 42 -12.97 5.79 -1.78
C GLN A 42 -13.42 7.08 -2.48
N THR A 43 -12.93 8.24 -2.04
CA THR A 43 -13.12 9.51 -2.75
C THR A 43 -12.45 9.49 -4.12
N LEU A 44 -11.19 9.04 -4.23
CA LEU A 44 -10.47 8.91 -5.50
C LEU A 44 -11.02 7.80 -6.42
N GLU A 45 -11.71 6.82 -5.86
CA GLU A 45 -12.49 5.83 -6.60
C GLU A 45 -13.69 6.48 -7.31
N GLY A 46 -14.13 7.67 -6.88
CA GLY A 46 -15.26 8.40 -7.44
C GLY A 46 -16.61 8.03 -6.81
N LYS A 47 -16.60 7.36 -5.65
CA LYS A 47 -17.81 6.99 -4.92
C LYS A 47 -18.51 8.24 -4.37
N LYS A 48 -19.85 8.22 -4.31
CA LYS A 48 -20.62 9.24 -3.58
C LYS A 48 -20.63 8.87 -2.09
N LEU A 49 -20.78 9.86 -1.20
CA LEU A 49 -20.76 9.63 0.26
C LEU A 49 -21.75 8.55 0.76
N LYS A 50 -22.84 8.33 0.01
CA LYS A 50 -23.84 7.29 0.33
C LYS A 50 -23.36 5.87 0.01
N ASP A 51 -22.41 5.72 -0.91
CA ASP A 51 -21.86 4.44 -1.37
C ASP A 51 -20.52 4.12 -0.69
N TYR A 52 -20.18 4.85 0.38
CA TYR A 52 -18.93 4.62 1.11
C TYR A 52 -19.05 3.34 1.92
N ASP A 53 -18.05 2.47 1.75
CA ASP A 53 -17.85 1.31 2.59
C ASP A 53 -17.25 1.76 3.93
N TRP A 54 -18.14 2.13 4.84
CA TRP A 54 -17.81 2.50 6.22
C TRP A 54 -17.17 1.34 6.98
N MET A 55 -17.51 0.09 6.64
CA MET A 55 -16.91 -1.09 7.25
C MET A 55 -15.45 -1.24 6.82
N ARG A 56 -15.10 -0.94 5.56
CA ARG A 56 -13.70 -0.87 5.10
C ARG A 56 -12.93 0.20 5.86
N ILE A 57 -13.51 1.38 6.07
CA ILE A 57 -12.87 2.46 6.86
C ILE A 57 -12.59 1.98 8.30
N LEU A 58 -13.57 1.32 8.92
CA LEU A 58 -13.43 0.77 10.27
C LEU A 58 -12.35 -0.33 10.35
N ARG A 59 -12.35 -1.29 9.41
CA ARG A 59 -11.33 -2.35 9.34
C ARG A 59 -9.92 -1.77 9.23
N PHE A 60 -9.74 -0.72 8.43
CA PHE A 60 -8.46 -0.01 8.32
C PHE A 60 -8.05 0.63 9.64
N GLY A 61 -8.99 1.23 10.38
CA GLY A 61 -8.72 1.81 11.71
C GLY A 61 -8.35 0.78 12.76
N LEU A 62 -9.09 -0.33 12.82
CA LEU A 62 -8.83 -1.43 13.73
C LEU A 62 -7.49 -2.10 13.41
N PHE A 63 -7.24 -2.41 12.15
CA PHE A 63 -5.98 -3.04 11.74
C PHE A 63 -4.79 -2.10 11.95
N GLY A 64 -4.92 -0.84 11.57
CA GLY A 64 -3.88 0.17 11.76
C GLY A 64 -3.53 0.39 13.24
N GLY A 65 -4.54 0.61 14.07
CA GLY A 65 -4.36 0.88 15.50
C GLY A 65 -3.98 -0.34 16.33
N CYS A 66 -4.68 -1.47 16.16
CA CYS A 66 -4.52 -2.63 17.04
C CYS A 66 -3.42 -3.59 16.59
N PHE A 67 -3.05 -3.59 15.31
CA PHE A 67 -2.05 -4.52 14.78
C PHE A 67 -0.79 -3.80 14.28
N VAL A 68 -0.94 -2.82 13.39
CA VAL A 68 0.21 -2.17 12.74
C VAL A 68 0.99 -1.27 13.69
N ALA A 69 0.32 -0.46 14.50
CA ALA A 69 1.01 0.40 15.45
C ALA A 69 1.85 -0.38 16.49
N PRO A 70 1.35 -1.46 17.14
CA PRO A 70 2.16 -2.27 18.05
C PRO A 70 3.33 -2.98 17.37
N THR A 71 3.11 -3.58 16.20
CA THR A 71 4.17 -4.30 15.47
C THR A 71 5.26 -3.35 14.97
N LEU A 72 4.88 -2.18 14.44
CA LEU A 72 5.82 -1.14 14.04
C LEU A 72 6.58 -0.58 15.23
N TYR A 73 5.90 -0.32 16.35
CA TYR A 73 6.56 0.15 17.57
C TYR A 73 7.60 -0.87 18.06
N GLY A 74 7.26 -2.16 18.03
CA GLY A 74 8.20 -3.24 18.33
C GLY A 74 9.44 -3.22 17.42
N TRP A 75 9.23 -3.09 16.11
CA TRP A 75 10.33 -2.98 15.14
C TRP A 75 11.22 -1.76 15.41
N LEU A 76 10.64 -0.58 15.60
CA LEU A 76 11.39 0.65 15.89
C LEU A 76 12.23 0.51 17.16
N ARG A 77 11.71 -0.15 18.20
CA ARG A 77 12.44 -0.41 19.45
C ARG A 77 13.60 -1.38 19.26
N VAL A 78 13.38 -2.46 18.53
CA VAL A 78 14.42 -3.43 18.17
C VAL A 78 15.52 -2.74 17.35
N ALA A 79 15.16 -1.96 16.35
CA ALA A 79 16.10 -1.21 15.53
C ALA A 79 16.90 -0.16 16.33
N SER A 80 16.26 0.55 17.26
CA SER A 80 16.96 1.49 18.17
C SER A 80 17.90 0.77 19.14
N THR A 81 17.56 -0.44 19.59
CA THR A 81 18.39 -1.22 20.52
C THR A 81 19.59 -1.86 19.84
N MET A 82 19.41 -2.43 18.65
CA MET A 82 20.49 -3.03 17.87
C MET A 82 21.47 -1.98 17.34
N TRP A 83 20.98 -0.78 17.01
CA TRP A 83 21.79 0.33 16.54
C TRP A 83 21.42 1.63 17.25
N PRO A 84 22.04 1.94 18.41
CA PRO A 84 21.70 3.12 19.21
C PRO A 84 22.14 4.44 18.56
N GLN A 85 23.04 4.36 17.59
CA GLN A 85 23.57 5.50 16.85
C GLN A 85 22.51 6.13 15.92
N THR A 86 22.45 7.47 15.93
CA THR A 86 21.54 8.27 15.10
C THR A 86 22.35 9.02 14.04
N ASN A 87 22.73 8.30 12.98
CA ASN A 87 23.62 8.77 11.93
C ASN A 87 22.97 8.40 10.58
N LEU A 88 23.17 9.18 9.52
CA LEU A 88 22.61 8.85 8.19
C LEU A 88 23.05 7.46 7.68
N ARG A 89 24.31 7.07 7.92
CA ARG A 89 24.82 5.73 7.57
C ARG A 89 24.07 4.62 8.29
N ILE A 90 23.83 4.80 9.59
CA ILE A 90 23.11 3.83 10.41
C ILE A 90 21.61 3.84 10.06
N GLY A 91 21.04 4.99 9.73
CA GLY A 91 19.68 5.12 9.21
C GLY A 91 19.49 4.35 7.90
N ALA A 92 20.44 4.45 6.98
CA ALA A 92 20.42 3.68 5.73
C ALA A 92 20.56 2.16 6.00
N LEU A 93 21.44 1.75 6.91
CA LEU A 93 21.54 0.34 7.32
C LEU A 93 20.23 -0.18 7.90
N LYS A 94 19.64 0.55 8.86
CA LYS A 94 18.33 0.22 9.46
C LYS A 94 17.26 0.11 8.39
N ALA A 95 17.25 1.03 7.43
CA ALA A 95 16.31 1.04 6.33
C ALA A 95 16.45 -0.19 5.43
N ILE A 96 17.68 -0.62 5.11
CA ILE A 96 17.93 -1.84 4.33
C ILE A 96 17.45 -3.09 5.11
N VAL A 97 17.80 -3.18 6.40
CA VAL A 97 17.37 -4.31 7.23
C VAL A 97 15.86 -4.34 7.37
N GLU A 98 15.22 -3.19 7.56
CA GLU A 98 13.76 -3.07 7.57
C GLU A 98 13.15 -3.56 6.26
N GLN A 99 13.76 -3.18 5.13
CA GLN A 99 13.29 -3.59 3.81
C GLN A 99 13.41 -5.09 3.56
N ALA A 100 14.41 -5.74 4.16
CA ALA A 100 14.62 -7.18 4.05
C ALA A 100 13.77 -8.01 5.03
N SER A 101 13.35 -7.43 6.16
CA SER A 101 12.70 -8.17 7.25
C SER A 101 11.26 -7.69 7.51
N TYR A 102 11.11 -6.51 8.10
CA TYR A 102 9.82 -5.99 8.54
C TYR A 102 8.91 -5.61 7.37
N ALA A 103 9.43 -5.04 6.28
CA ALA A 103 8.58 -4.63 5.15
C ALA A 103 7.90 -5.82 4.44
N PRO A 104 8.58 -6.96 4.17
CA PRO A 104 7.94 -8.19 3.68
C PRO A 104 6.87 -8.72 4.62
N PHE A 105 7.16 -8.75 5.93
CA PHE A 105 6.23 -9.18 6.96
C PHE A 105 4.99 -8.28 6.98
N ALA A 106 5.18 -6.96 7.13
CA ALA A 106 4.10 -5.99 7.22
C ALA A 106 3.23 -5.98 5.95
N SER A 107 3.83 -6.08 4.76
CA SER A 107 3.08 -6.13 3.49
C SER A 107 2.24 -7.41 3.38
N THR A 108 2.82 -8.56 3.76
CA THR A 108 2.11 -9.84 3.75
C THR A 108 0.95 -9.83 4.75
N SER A 109 1.21 -9.41 5.99
CA SER A 109 0.19 -9.29 7.03
C SER A 109 -0.91 -8.30 6.65
N PHE A 110 -0.59 -7.20 5.98
CA PHE A 110 -1.57 -6.24 5.51
C PHE A 110 -2.51 -6.85 4.46
N TYR A 111 -1.99 -7.41 3.37
CA TYR A 111 -2.84 -7.98 2.32
C TYR A 111 -3.63 -9.18 2.82
N PHE A 112 -2.97 -10.06 3.56
CA PHE A 112 -3.62 -11.23 4.12
C PHE A 112 -4.69 -10.83 5.14
N GLY A 113 -4.32 -10.03 6.14
CA GLY A 113 -5.21 -9.62 7.23
C GLY A 113 -6.40 -8.80 6.73
N MET A 114 -6.19 -7.88 5.78
CA MET A 114 -7.29 -7.11 5.20
C MET A 114 -8.25 -8.00 4.42
N THR A 115 -7.74 -8.95 3.64
CA THR A 115 -8.58 -9.89 2.87
C THR A 115 -9.41 -10.82 3.78
N VAL A 116 -8.82 -11.25 4.90
CA VAL A 116 -9.54 -12.02 5.92
C VAL A 116 -10.60 -11.17 6.62
N LEU A 117 -10.30 -9.91 6.96
CA LEU A 117 -11.25 -8.96 7.56
C LEU A 117 -12.40 -8.59 6.61
N GLU A 118 -12.18 -8.68 5.30
CA GLU A 118 -13.21 -8.55 4.27
C GLU A 118 -14.09 -9.82 4.13
N GLY A 119 -13.75 -10.91 4.81
CA GLY A 119 -14.53 -12.15 4.81
C GLY A 119 -14.30 -13.05 3.59
N LYS A 120 -13.26 -12.79 2.79
CA LYS A 120 -12.98 -13.53 1.55
C LYS A 120 -12.33 -14.90 1.76
N GLY A 121 -11.95 -15.24 2.99
CA GLY A 121 -11.36 -16.53 3.36
C GLY A 121 -9.84 -16.63 3.11
N TYR A 122 -9.27 -17.76 3.56
CA TYR A 122 -7.81 -18.00 3.56
C TYR A 122 -7.20 -18.10 2.16
N GLU A 123 -7.82 -18.88 1.27
CA GLU A 123 -7.29 -19.07 -0.09
C GLU A 123 -7.29 -17.78 -0.91
N ALA A 124 -8.33 -16.96 -0.76
CA ALA A 124 -8.37 -15.64 -1.38
C ALA A 124 -7.27 -14.72 -0.83
N ALA A 125 -7.02 -14.74 0.49
CA ALA A 125 -5.97 -13.96 1.12
C ALA A 125 -4.58 -14.35 0.60
N LYS A 126 -4.32 -15.65 0.43
CA LYS A 126 -3.07 -16.16 -0.14
C LYS A 126 -2.89 -15.73 -1.60
N ALA A 127 -3.96 -15.80 -2.40
CA ALA A 127 -3.94 -15.35 -3.79
C ALA A 127 -3.68 -13.84 -3.90
N GLU A 128 -4.31 -13.04 -3.04
CA GLU A 128 -4.16 -11.58 -2.99
C GLU A 128 -2.72 -11.18 -2.68
N VAL A 129 -2.11 -11.83 -1.67
CA VAL A 129 -0.70 -11.62 -1.34
C VAL A 129 0.17 -11.97 -2.54
N LYS A 130 -0.04 -13.11 -3.20
CA LYS A 130 0.76 -13.55 -4.35
C LYS A 130 0.70 -12.57 -5.53
N ASP A 131 -0.44 -11.92 -5.78
CA ASP A 131 -0.57 -10.94 -6.87
C ASP A 131 -0.05 -9.54 -6.50
N LYS A 132 -0.32 -9.06 -5.27
CA LYS A 132 -0.01 -7.68 -4.88
C LYS A 132 1.37 -7.51 -4.28
N PHE A 133 1.84 -8.46 -3.48
CA PHE A 133 3.13 -8.40 -2.81
C PHE A 133 4.31 -8.06 -3.74
N PRO A 134 4.54 -8.76 -4.87
CA PRO A 134 5.70 -8.47 -5.72
C PRO A 134 5.64 -7.06 -6.34
N LYS A 135 4.44 -6.58 -6.70
CA LYS A 135 4.25 -5.23 -7.25
C LYS A 135 4.58 -4.17 -6.20
N THR A 136 4.10 -4.37 -4.99
CA THR A 136 4.32 -3.47 -3.85
C THR A 136 5.80 -3.42 -3.47
N VAL A 137 6.47 -4.57 -3.37
CA VAL A 137 7.91 -4.64 -3.04
C VAL A 137 8.75 -3.92 -4.09
N LYS A 138 8.43 -4.09 -5.39
CA LYS A 138 9.15 -3.45 -6.49
C LYS A 138 9.17 -1.93 -6.40
N ILE A 139 8.12 -1.32 -5.84
CA ILE A 139 8.06 0.14 -5.66
C ILE A 139 8.62 0.54 -4.29
N ALA A 140 8.29 -0.25 -3.26
CA ALA A 140 8.71 0.00 -1.88
C ALA A 140 10.23 0.04 -1.74
N ILE A 141 10.96 -0.77 -2.52
CA ILE A 141 12.43 -0.83 -2.47
C ILE A 141 13.11 0.51 -2.80
N PHE A 142 12.45 1.41 -3.56
CA PHE A 142 13.01 2.72 -3.88
C PHE A 142 12.54 3.81 -2.91
N ILE A 143 11.29 3.73 -2.45
CA ILE A 143 10.66 4.79 -1.66
C ILE A 143 10.92 4.61 -0.16
N ILE A 144 10.71 3.40 0.36
CA ILE A 144 10.75 3.15 1.81
C ILE A 144 12.16 3.35 2.38
N PRO A 145 13.26 2.94 1.72
CA PRO A 145 14.59 3.19 2.27
C PRO A 145 14.94 4.67 2.43
N VAL A 146 14.48 5.52 1.49
CA VAL A 146 14.67 6.97 1.57
C VAL A 146 13.89 7.55 2.74
N LEU A 147 12.61 7.16 2.88
CA LEU A 147 11.76 7.60 3.99
C LEU A 147 12.31 7.14 5.34
N GLN A 148 12.80 5.90 5.45
CA GLN A 148 13.37 5.39 6.69
C GLN A 148 14.73 6.00 7.02
N THR A 149 15.55 6.31 6.02
CA THR A 149 16.79 7.05 6.25
C THR A 149 16.52 8.44 6.82
N ILE A 150 15.49 9.14 6.30
CA ILE A 150 15.03 10.42 6.86
C ILE A 150 14.50 10.23 8.28
N ASN A 151 13.68 9.21 8.50
CA ASN A 151 13.07 8.91 9.80
C ASN A 151 14.13 8.64 10.89
N PHE A 152 15.11 7.79 10.62
CA PHE A 152 16.15 7.44 11.59
C PHE A 152 17.29 8.47 11.66
N GLY A 153 17.50 9.27 10.61
CA GLY A 153 18.57 10.25 10.53
C GLY A 153 18.20 11.65 11.02
N LEU A 154 16.96 12.09 10.78
CA LEU A 154 16.52 13.47 11.03
C LEU A 154 15.41 13.57 12.09
N ILE A 155 14.57 12.54 12.25
CA ILE A 155 13.40 12.61 13.15
C ILE A 155 13.78 12.15 14.56
N PRO A 156 13.49 12.97 15.61
CA PRO A 156 13.67 12.57 16.99
C PRO A 156 12.88 11.32 17.34
N GLU A 157 13.46 10.44 18.16
CA GLU A 157 12.91 9.12 18.50
C GLU A 157 11.42 9.11 18.89
N PRO A 158 10.91 10.02 19.75
CA PRO A 158 9.50 10.03 20.14
C PRO A 158 8.53 10.38 19.00
N ASN A 159 9.03 10.96 17.90
CA ASN A 159 8.24 11.45 16.77
C ASN A 159 8.33 10.53 15.54
N ARG A 160 9.24 9.55 15.53
CA ARG A 160 9.44 8.63 14.39
C ARG A 160 8.14 7.92 14.00
N ILE A 161 7.38 7.43 14.98
CA ILE A 161 6.12 6.73 14.72
C ILE A 161 5.05 7.64 14.07
N LEU A 162 5.04 8.94 14.38
CA LEU A 162 4.12 9.88 13.72
C LEU A 162 4.52 10.17 12.29
N PHE A 163 5.82 10.34 12.04
CA PHE A 163 6.34 10.55 10.70
C PHE A 163 5.99 9.36 9.80
N VAL A 164 6.27 8.14 10.26
CA VAL A 164 5.92 6.92 9.51
C VAL A 164 4.41 6.77 9.35
N SER A 165 3.62 7.13 10.37
CA SER A 165 2.15 7.16 10.25
C SER A 165 1.73 8.10 9.13
N PHE A 166 2.26 9.32 9.07
CA PHE A 166 1.92 10.28 8.02
C PHE A 166 2.33 9.78 6.63
N CYS A 167 3.55 9.26 6.47
CA CYS A 167 3.99 8.64 5.22
C CYS A 167 3.11 7.46 4.80
N SER A 168 2.61 6.69 5.77
CA SER A 168 1.71 5.56 5.49
C SER A 168 0.40 5.99 4.85
N LEU A 169 -0.10 7.19 5.15
CA LEU A 169 -1.27 7.76 4.46
C LEU A 169 -1.04 7.83 2.95
N PHE A 170 0.05 8.49 2.56
CA PHE A 170 0.41 8.66 1.15
C PHE A 170 0.68 7.33 0.48
N TRP A 171 1.38 6.43 1.18
CA TRP A 171 1.68 5.10 0.67
C TRP A 171 0.43 4.29 0.34
N ILE A 172 -0.53 4.21 1.28
CA ILE A 172 -1.75 3.43 1.09
C ILE A 172 -2.62 4.06 -0.02
N THR A 173 -2.75 5.39 -0.04
CA THR A 173 -3.47 6.10 -1.11
C THR A 173 -2.82 5.87 -2.49
N PHE A 174 -1.50 5.93 -2.56
CA PHE A 174 -0.73 5.69 -3.77
C PHE A 174 -0.87 4.24 -4.27
N LEU A 175 -0.77 3.26 -3.37
CA LEU A 175 -0.97 1.84 -3.72
C LEU A 175 -2.35 1.57 -4.30
N ALA A 176 -3.40 2.17 -3.72
CA ALA A 176 -4.75 2.04 -4.26
C ALA A 176 -4.87 2.65 -5.66
N HIS A 177 -4.23 3.79 -5.90
CA HIS A 177 -4.21 4.43 -7.21
C HIS A 177 -3.49 3.55 -8.26
N MET A 178 -2.32 3.01 -7.91
CA MET A 178 -1.57 2.10 -8.77
C MET A 178 -2.33 0.81 -9.07
N GLN A 179 -3.00 0.24 -8.06
CA GLN A 179 -3.79 -0.96 -8.26
C GLN A 179 -4.94 -0.68 -9.26
N LYS A 180 -5.65 0.44 -9.11
CA LYS A 180 -6.71 0.85 -10.03
C LYS A 180 -6.22 1.00 -11.47
N GLN A 181 -5.04 1.58 -11.67
CA GLN A 181 -4.45 1.68 -13.02
C GLN A 181 -4.10 0.30 -13.59
N GLY A 182 -3.48 -0.57 -12.78
CA GLY A 182 -3.14 -1.94 -13.20
C GLY A 182 -4.37 -2.76 -13.59
N ASP A 183 -5.46 -2.64 -12.84
CA ASP A 183 -6.71 -3.37 -13.12
C ASP A 183 -7.37 -2.87 -14.42
N LYS A 184 -7.32 -1.55 -14.70
CA LYS A 184 -7.79 -0.99 -15.98
C LYS A 184 -7.00 -1.53 -17.17
N LEU A 185 -5.66 -1.53 -17.08
CA LEU A 185 -4.79 -2.02 -18.15
C LEU A 185 -5.03 -3.51 -18.46
N LYS A 186 -5.20 -4.35 -17.43
CA LYS A 186 -5.54 -5.77 -17.61
C LYS A 186 -6.89 -5.94 -18.33
N LEU A 187 -7.87 -5.11 -18.01
CA LEU A 187 -9.20 -5.16 -18.61
C LEU A 187 -9.18 -4.75 -20.09
N GLU A 188 -8.39 -3.74 -20.43
CA GLU A 188 -8.15 -3.30 -21.82
C GLU A 188 -7.40 -4.36 -22.62
N GLU A 189 -6.38 -4.99 -22.04
CA GLU A 189 -5.64 -6.08 -22.68
C GLU A 189 -6.55 -7.30 -22.94
N GLN A 190 -7.42 -7.66 -22.00
CA GLN A 190 -8.40 -8.74 -22.18
C GLN A 190 -9.42 -8.41 -23.27
N LYS A 191 -9.94 -7.18 -23.30
CA LYS A 191 -10.85 -6.71 -24.37
C LYS A 191 -10.18 -6.75 -25.73
N SER A 192 -8.93 -6.27 -25.83
CA SER A 192 -8.16 -6.31 -27.07
C SER A 192 -7.92 -7.75 -27.53
N LYS A 193 -7.56 -8.67 -26.63
CA LYS A 193 -7.42 -10.11 -26.94
C LYS A 193 -8.75 -10.75 -27.35
N GLN A 194 -9.87 -10.39 -26.74
CA GLN A 194 -11.19 -10.87 -27.13
C GLN A 194 -11.61 -10.35 -28.52
N GLN A 195 -11.36 -9.07 -28.79
CA GLN A 195 -11.60 -8.45 -30.10
C GLN A 195 -10.72 -9.08 -31.19
N LEU A 196 -9.44 -9.33 -30.90
CA LEU A 196 -8.53 -10.05 -31.81
C LEU A 196 -9.04 -11.47 -32.10
N LYS A 197 -9.53 -12.20 -31.10
CA LYS A 197 -10.14 -13.53 -31.31
C LYS A 197 -11.42 -13.46 -32.15
N GLN A 198 -12.29 -12.48 -31.90
CA GLN A 198 -13.50 -12.27 -32.70
C GLN A 198 -13.17 -11.88 -34.14
N PHE A 199 -12.18 -11.00 -34.33
CA PHE A 199 -11.72 -10.58 -35.64
C PHE A 199 -11.06 -11.73 -36.40
N GLN A 200 -10.23 -12.55 -35.75
CA GLN A 200 -9.69 -13.78 -36.32
C GLN A 200 -10.78 -14.80 -36.68
N HIS A 201 -11.84 -14.92 -35.88
CA HIS A 201 -12.98 -15.79 -36.21
C HIS A 201 -13.80 -15.24 -37.40
N HIS A 202 -13.85 -13.92 -37.59
CA HIS A 202 -14.55 -13.29 -38.72
C HIS A 202 -13.70 -13.26 -40.00
N LEU A 203 -12.37 -13.18 -39.85
CA LEU A 203 -11.36 -13.31 -40.90
C LEU A 203 -10.88 -14.74 -41.14
N ALA A 204 -11.47 -15.73 -40.47
CA ALA A 204 -11.46 -17.09 -40.97
C ALA A 204 -12.23 -17.06 -42.29
N LEU A 205 -11.56 -16.55 -43.33
CA LEU A 205 -11.96 -16.71 -44.71
C LEU A 205 -12.32 -18.18 -44.81
N PRO A 206 -13.49 -18.54 -45.34
CA PRO A 206 -13.65 -19.91 -45.80
C PRO A 206 -12.39 -20.14 -46.64
N GLN A 207 -11.59 -21.16 -46.30
CA GLN A 207 -10.53 -21.58 -47.19
C GLN A 207 -11.25 -22.00 -48.47
N ASN A 208 -11.48 -21.02 -49.35
CA ASN A 208 -12.05 -21.25 -50.63
C ASN A 208 -10.88 -21.75 -51.46
N GLU A 209 -10.53 -23.01 -51.21
CA GLU A 209 -9.57 -23.82 -51.95
C GLU A 209 -9.80 -23.74 -53.46
N SER A 210 -10.99 -23.29 -53.91
CA SER A 210 -11.32 -23.05 -55.31
C SER A 210 -10.66 -21.81 -55.96
N LEU A 211 -10.07 -20.89 -55.19
CA LEU A 211 -9.42 -19.68 -55.75
C LEU A 211 -7.90 -19.82 -55.93
N ILE A 212 -7.25 -20.75 -55.23
CA ILE A 212 -5.81 -21.02 -55.35
C ILE A 212 -5.44 -21.55 -56.77
N PRO A 213 -6.20 -22.47 -57.40
CA PRO A 213 -5.84 -22.92 -58.75
C PRO A 213 -6.13 -21.88 -59.85
N LYS A 214 -7.02 -20.89 -59.60
CA LYS A 214 -7.33 -19.86 -60.61
C LYS A 214 -6.25 -18.78 -60.72
N VAL A 215 -5.58 -18.44 -59.61
CA VAL A 215 -4.47 -17.48 -59.63
C VAL A 215 -3.23 -18.12 -60.27
N ASN A 216 -2.95 -19.39 -60.00
CA ASN A 216 -1.80 -20.08 -60.60
C ASN A 216 -1.92 -20.25 -62.12
N ASN A 217 -3.14 -20.42 -62.66
CA ASN A 217 -3.35 -20.46 -64.11
C ASN A 217 -3.33 -19.07 -64.78
N ALA A 218 -3.56 -17.98 -64.04
CA ALA A 218 -3.46 -16.62 -64.58
C ALA A 218 -2.02 -16.09 -64.63
N PHE A 219 -1.11 -16.66 -63.83
CA PHE A 219 0.33 -16.37 -63.87
C PHE A 219 1.13 -17.31 -64.78
N ALA A 220 0.46 -18.27 -65.44
CA ALA A 220 1.05 -19.25 -66.36
C ALA A 220 0.75 -18.96 -67.85
N LEU A 221 0.24 -17.76 -68.17
CA LEU A 221 0.15 -17.19 -69.52
C LEU A 221 0.96 -15.89 -69.56
#